data_AF-A0A5K7YYU5-F1
#
_entry.id   AF-A0A5K7YYU5-F1
#
_cell.length_a   1.000
_cell.length_b   1.000
_cell.length_c   1.000
_cell.angle_alpha   90.00
_cell.angle_beta   90.00
_cell.angle_gamma   90.00
#
_symmetry.space_group_name_H-M   'P 1'
#
loop_
_entity.id
_entity.type
_entity.pdbx_description
1 polymer ?
#
loop_
_entity_poly.entity_id
_entity_poly.type
_entity_poly.pdbx_seq_one_letter_code
_entity_poly.pdbx_strand_id
1 'polypeptide(L)' 'MSYTPELSLKSSCILRRIAWALGIPMTQAIGRVFEHLPRILDRNMVCEACRDKSRCPQCAFCKSNQQSTERR' A
#
# COMPACT_ATOMS: atom_id res chain seq x y z
N MET A 1 -6.58 16.16 7.68
CA MET A 1 -5.68 16.54 6.58
C MET A 1 -4.86 15.32 6.21
N SER A 2 -4.83 14.91 4.94
CA SER A 2 -3.96 13.83 4.48
C SER A 2 -2.62 14.44 4.10
N TYR A 3 -1.61 14.30 4.95
CA TYR A 3 -0.26 14.77 4.66
C TYR A 3 0.29 13.95 3.49
N THR A 4 0.73 14.61 2.42
CA THR A 4 1.50 13.94 1.37
C THR A 4 2.84 13.56 1.98
N PRO A 5 3.17 12.26 2.05
CA PRO A 5 4.45 11.87 2.63
C PRO A 5 5.58 12.40 1.75
N GLU A 6 6.53 13.12 2.36
CA GLU A 6 7.76 13.48 1.66
C GLU A 6 8.57 12.22 1.38
N LEU A 7 8.86 12.00 0.10
CA LEU A 7 9.66 10.86 -0.34
C LEU A 7 11.14 11.26 -0.41
N SER A 8 12.00 10.42 0.16
CA SER A 8 13.44 10.53 -0.09
C SER A 8 13.76 10.45 -1.59
N LEU A 9 14.90 11.02 -2.00
CA LEU A 9 15.37 10.94 -3.39
C LEU A 9 15.47 9.49 -3.90
N LYS A 10 15.85 8.55 -3.02
CA LYS A 10 15.93 7.13 -3.36
C LYS A 10 14.52 6.55 -3.62
N SER A 11 13.58 6.82 -2.73
CA SER A 11 12.19 6.34 -2.84
C SER A 11 11.49 6.93 -4.07
N SER A 12 11.74 8.21 -4.39
CA SER A 12 11.16 8.86 -5.56
C SER A 12 11.73 8.29 -6.86
N CYS A 13 13.02 7.95 -6.92
CA CYS A 13 13.61 7.25 -8.06
C CYS A 13 13.00 5.87 -8.29
N ILE A 14 12.77 5.08 -7.24
CA ILE A 14 12.12 3.77 -7.35
C ILE A 14 10.68 3.95 -7.86
N LEU A 15 9.91 4.85 -7.23
CA LEU A 15 8.53 5.11 -7.61
C LEU A 15 8.40 5.58 -9.07
N ARG A 16 9.35 6.41 -9.54
CA ARG A 16 9.39 6.87 -10.94
C ARG A 16 9.59 5.72 -11.92
N ARG A 17 10.47 4.77 -11.61
CA ARG A 17 10.69 3.57 -12.45
C ARG A 17 9.44 2.69 -12.50
N ILE A 18 8.75 2.52 -11.37
CA ILE A 18 7.46 1.80 -11.31
C ILE A 18 6.41 2.53 -12.15
N ALA A 19 6.32 3.86 -12.01
CA ALA A 19 5.37 4.70 -12.75
C ALA A 19 5.58 4.59 -14.28
N TRP A 20 6.84 4.62 -14.73
CA TRP A 20 7.18 4.40 -16.14
C TRP A 20 6.84 3.00 -16.63
N ALA A 21 7.15 1.96 -15.85
CA ALA A 21 6.82 0.58 -16.22
C ALA A 21 5.32 0.36 -16.35
N LEU A 22 4.51 1.08 -15.57
CA LEU A 22 3.05 1.01 -15.59
C LEU A 22 2.40 2.02 -16.54
N GLY A 23 3.17 2.94 -17.15
CA GLY A 23 2.64 3.99 -18.03
C GLY A 23 1.73 5.02 -17.34
N ILE A 24 1.91 5.25 -16.04
CA ILE A 24 1.05 6.13 -15.22
C ILE A 24 1.88 7.23 -14.51
N PRO A 25 1.26 8.35 -14.08
CA PRO A 25 1.97 9.35 -13.29
C PRO A 25 2.34 8.84 -11.89
N MET A 26 3.43 9.37 -11.31
CA MET A 26 3.94 8.94 -9.99
C MET A 26 2.91 9.05 -8.86
N THR A 27 2.02 10.05 -8.91
CA THR A 27 0.95 10.24 -7.93
C THR A 27 -0.08 9.13 -7.94
N GLN A 28 -0.32 8.50 -9.10
CA GLN A 28 -1.17 7.31 -9.19
C GLN A 28 -0.38 6.05 -8.82
N ALA A 29 0.89 5.99 -9.22
CA ALA A 29 1.76 4.85 -8.92
C ALA A 29 1.89 4.63 -7.40
N ILE A 30 2.02 5.69 -6.60
CA ILE A 30 2.15 5.54 -5.14
C ILE A 30 0.87 4.98 -4.52
N GLY A 31 -0.30 5.40 -5.01
CA GLY A 31 -1.58 4.83 -4.59
C GLY A 31 -1.67 3.34 -4.90
N ARG A 32 -1.29 2.93 -6.11
CA ARG A 32 -1.24 1.52 -6.53
C ARG A 32 -0.29 0.69 -5.68
N VAL A 33 0.85 1.24 -5.27
CA VAL A 33 1.77 0.57 -4.34
C VAL A 33 1.07 0.32 -3.00
N PHE A 34 0.39 1.32 -2.44
CA PHE A 34 -0.34 1.15 -1.18
C PHE A 34 -1.51 0.18 -1.27
N GLU A 35 -2.19 0.09 -2.42
CA GLU A 35 -3.23 -0.93 -2.67
C GLU A 35 -2.66 -2.35 -2.74
N HIS A 36 -1.40 -2.48 -3.18
CA HIS A 36 -0.74 -3.78 -3.35
C HIS A 36 -0.08 -4.31 -2.07
N LEU A 37 0.45 -3.41 -1.21
CA LEU A 37 1.13 -3.79 0.03
C LEU A 37 0.33 -4.75 0.96
N PRO A 38 -1.00 -4.59 1.16
CA PRO A 38 -1.80 -5.51 1.96
C PRO A 38 -1.86 -6.95 1.45
N ARG A 39 -1.44 -7.19 0.21
CA ARG A 39 -1.34 -8.53 -0.39
C ARG A 39 -0.02 -9.22 -0.12
N ILE A 40 1.03 -8.47 0.19
CA ILE A 40 2.40 -8.98 0.36
C ILE A 40 2.83 -8.98 1.83
N LEU A 41 2.43 -7.97 2.61
CA LEU A 41 2.83 -7.82 4.00
C LEU A 41 2.05 -8.75 4.93
N ASP A 42 2.73 -9.21 6.00
CA ASP A 42 2.10 -9.98 7.07
C ASP A 42 1.07 -9.11 7.82
N ARG A 43 -0.19 -9.54 7.74
CA ARG A 43 -1.33 -8.86 8.35
C ARG A 43 -1.26 -8.84 9.87
N ASN A 44 -0.82 -9.93 10.50
CA ASN A 44 -0.77 -10.03 11.95
C ASN A 44 0.26 -9.03 12.49
N MET A 45 1.44 -9.00 11.88
CA MET A 45 2.49 -8.03 12.22
C MET A 45 2.00 -6.58 12.14
N VAL A 46 1.31 -6.22 11.05
CA VAL A 46 0.80 -4.85 10.86
C VAL A 46 -0.32 -4.52 11.85
N CYS A 47 -1.25 -5.45 12.08
CA CYS A 47 -2.37 -5.24 12.99
C CYS A 47 -1.95 -5.18 14.46
N GLU A 48 -0.96 -5.96 14.88
CA GLU A 48 -0.40 -5.92 16.24
C GLU A 48 0.31 -4.59 16.54
N ALA A 49 1.03 -4.05 15.56
CA ALA A 49 1.68 -2.75 15.67
C ALA A 49 0.72 -1.55 15.54
N CYS A 50 -0.55 -1.80 15.15
CA CYS A 50 -1.51 -0.74 14.89
C CYS A 50 -1.93 -0.01 16.17
N ARG A 51 -1.70 1.30 16.22
CA ARG A 51 -2.00 2.15 17.38
C ARG A 51 -3.42 2.72 17.38
N ASP A 52 -4.13 2.67 16.26
CA ASP A 52 -5.50 3.18 16.12
C ASP A 52 -6.44 2.08 15.61
N LYS A 53 -7.14 1.45 16.56
CA LYS A 53 -8.07 0.36 16.27
C LYS A 53 -9.43 0.83 15.75
N SER A 54 -9.74 2.13 15.80
CA SER A 54 -11.05 2.66 15.37
C SER A 54 -11.30 2.48 13.88
N ARG A 55 -10.22 2.41 13.07
CA ARG A 55 -10.27 2.28 11.61
C ARG A 55 -9.95 0.87 11.10
N CYS A 56 -9.54 -0.04 11.98
CA CYS A 56 -9.26 -1.44 11.62
C CYS A 56 -10.40 -2.15 10.88
N PRO A 57 -11.70 -1.92 11.18
CA PRO A 57 -12.79 -2.56 10.46
C PRO A 57 -12.81 -2.26 8.95
N GLN A 58 -12.32 -1.09 8.54
CA GLN A 58 -12.28 -0.64 7.14
C GLN A 58 -10.86 -0.68 6.54
N CYS A 59 -9.90 -1.27 7.26
CA CYS A 59 -8.50 -1.32 6.85
C CYS A 59 -8.28 -2.41 5.79
N ALA A 60 -7.37 -2.16 4.84
CA ALA A 60 -7.02 -3.10 3.77
C ALA A 60 -6.39 -4.43 4.29
N PHE A 61 -5.92 -4.46 5.54
CA PHE A 61 -5.39 -5.65 6.21
C PHE A 61 -6.47 -6.50 6.90
N CYS A 62 -7.73 -6.04 6.97
CA CYS A 62 -8.83 -6.78 7.58
C CYS A 62 -9.27 -7.99 6.72
N LYS A 63 -9.71 -9.07 7.37
CA LYS A 63 -10.01 -10.38 6.76
C LYS A 63 -11.14 -10.35 5.71
N SER A 64 -12.07 -9.40 5.79
CA SER A 64 -13.24 -9.32 4.90
C SER A 64 -12.94 -8.90 3.46
N ASN A 65 -11.73 -8.42 3.15
CA ASN A 65 -11.39 -7.85 1.84
C ASN A 65 -10.40 -8.69 1.01
N GLN A 66 -10.17 -9.96 1.37
CA GLN A 66 -9.36 -10.90 0.57
C GLN A 66 -10.26 -11.78 -0.29
N GLN A 67 -10.81 -11.22 -1.37
CA GLN A 67 -11.23 -12.05 -2.48
C GLN A 67 -9.98 -12.41 -3.31
N SER A 68 -9.61 -13.69 -3.24
CA SER A 68 -9.00 -14.47 -4.33
C SER A 68 -7.83 -13.85 -5.12
N THR A 69 -6.62 -14.31 -4.85
CA THR A 69 -5.64 -14.53 -5.93
C THR A 69 -4.75 -15.71 -5.56
N GLU A 70 -5.38 -16.87 -5.63
CA GLU A 70 -4.74 -18.17 -5.68
C GLU A 70 -4.21 -18.40 -7.11
N ARG A 71 -2.95 -18.88 -7.20
CA ARG A 71 -2.26 -19.50 -8.36
C ARG A 71 -1.87 -18.62 -9.56
N ARG A 72 -0.55 -18.41 -9.71
CA ARG A 72 0.20 -18.82 -10.91
C ARG A 72 1.67 -19.03 -10.58
#